data_AF-A0A2H2ZXY1-F1
#
_entry.id   AF-A0A2H2ZXY1-F1
#
_cell.length_a   1.000
_cell.length_b   1.000
_cell.length_c   1.000
_cell.angle_alpha   90.00
_cell.angle_beta   90.00
_cell.angle_gamma   90.00
#
_symmetry.space_group_name_H-M   'P 1'
#
loop_
_entity.id
_entity.type
_entity.pdbx_description
1 polymer ?
#
loop_
_entity_poly.entity_id
_entity_poly.type
_entity_poly.pdbx_seq_one_letter_code
_entity_poly.pdbx_strand_id
1 'polypeptide(L)'
;MEEDPPSYQESSQQANVFQPGLQEGVFSPTTFYVAGRFIHSADPGAPPLYELSHSVGFLKDSDRNVRIERLEYSIKRRDGVAQLAARKRHIYDLKHPTGVTGPTFAYHAEPTSRQSPYAFGLETFRPRRLSSAKGYRILRATHALDRRLVRRDVLFSALPVKDNSVRFEWSDAEGQLIAREVDVDGLMTLVVSAMMGAVQRDVLISAWMSRVWAELAKRQ
;
A
#
# COMPACT_ATOMS: atom_id res chain seq x y z
N MET A 1 -8.46 55.79 40.66
CA MET A 1 -9.28 55.22 39.58
C MET A 1 -8.31 55.05 38.43
N GLU A 2 -7.64 53.89 38.39
CA GLU A 2 -6.69 53.51 37.33
C GLU A 2 -7.18 52.14 36.84
N GLU A 3 -7.65 52.08 35.61
CA GLU A 3 -8.00 50.84 34.92
C GLU A 3 -6.72 50.19 34.41
N ASP A 4 -6.44 48.97 34.88
CA ASP A 4 -5.41 48.10 34.31
C ASP A 4 -5.81 47.72 32.87
N PRO A 5 -4.90 47.77 31.88
CA PRO A 5 -5.22 47.38 30.51
C PRO A 5 -5.47 45.86 30.43
N PRO A 6 -6.38 45.40 29.55
CA PRO A 6 -6.69 43.98 29.42
C PRO A 6 -5.47 43.19 28.94
N SER A 7 -5.15 42.13 29.67
CA SER A 7 -4.14 41.14 29.31
C SER A 7 -4.51 40.50 27.97
N TYR A 8 -3.68 40.69 26.95
CA TYR A 8 -3.82 40.01 25.67
C TYR A 8 -3.67 38.49 25.91
N GLN A 9 -4.78 37.76 25.81
CA GLN A 9 -4.73 36.31 25.66
C GLN A 9 -4.07 36.01 24.31
N GLU A 10 -2.79 35.63 24.37
CA GLU A 10 -2.06 35.07 23.26
C GLU A 10 -2.79 33.80 22.82
N SER A 11 -3.55 33.93 21.73
CA SER A 11 -4.24 32.85 21.08
C SER A 11 -3.17 31.88 20.60
N SER A 12 -2.87 30.87 21.41
CA SER A 12 -2.02 29.75 21.03
C SER A 12 -2.78 28.95 19.98
N GLN A 13 -2.72 29.45 18.74
CA GLN A 13 -2.94 28.67 17.55
C GLN A 13 -2.12 27.40 17.73
N GLN A 14 -2.84 26.29 17.85
CA GLN A 14 -2.29 24.95 17.78
C GLN A 14 -1.58 24.83 16.44
N ALA A 15 -0.31 25.23 16.41
CA ALA A 15 0.63 24.70 15.46
C ALA A 15 0.61 23.20 15.71
N ASN A 16 -0.01 22.47 14.80
CA ASN A 16 -0.04 21.02 14.80
C ASN A 16 1.43 20.58 14.64
N VAL A 17 2.11 20.43 15.78
CA VAL A 17 3.49 19.97 15.85
C VAL A 17 3.44 18.55 15.34
N PHE A 18 3.89 18.36 14.09
CA PHE A 18 4.21 17.05 13.54
C PHE A 18 5.17 16.35 14.50
N GLN A 19 4.63 15.48 15.36
CA GLN A 19 5.41 14.59 16.20
C GLN A 19 5.98 13.47 15.31
N PRO A 20 7.31 13.36 15.15
CA PRO A 20 7.91 12.29 14.38
C PRO A 20 8.20 11.13 15.32
N GLY A 21 7.24 10.22 15.43
CA GLY A 21 7.37 9.00 16.22
C GLY A 21 6.00 8.48 16.59
N LEU A 22 5.61 7.35 16.00
CA LEU A 22 4.30 6.67 16.17
C LEU A 22 3.13 7.35 15.44
N GLN A 23 3.17 7.42 14.11
CA GLN A 23 1.90 7.39 13.37
C GLN A 23 1.43 5.95 13.23
N GLU A 24 1.00 5.35 14.35
CA GLU A 24 -0.11 4.37 14.33
C GLU A 24 -1.43 5.15 14.20
N GLY A 25 -1.49 6.04 13.21
CA GLY A 25 -2.65 6.87 12.93
C GLY A 25 -3.61 6.13 12.01
N VAL A 26 -4.90 6.35 12.24
CA VAL A 26 -5.92 6.06 11.22
C VAL A 26 -5.76 7.11 10.13
N PHE A 27 -5.44 6.67 8.93
CA PHE A 27 -5.31 7.56 7.79
C PHE A 27 -6.66 7.80 7.12
N SER A 28 -6.88 9.01 6.63
CA SER A 28 -8.03 9.38 5.81
C SER A 28 -8.04 8.66 4.45
N PRO A 29 -9.19 8.55 3.78
CA PRO A 29 -9.25 8.09 2.39
C PRO A 29 -8.25 8.84 1.51
N THR A 30 -7.59 8.15 0.59
CA THR A 30 -6.51 8.73 -0.21
C THR A 30 -6.44 8.04 -1.58
N THR A 31 -6.23 8.83 -2.62
CA THR A 31 -5.96 8.31 -3.96
C THR A 31 -4.46 8.16 -4.16
N PHE A 32 -4.03 6.97 -4.58
CA PHE A 32 -2.65 6.65 -4.90
C PHE A 32 -2.48 6.43 -6.39
N TYR A 33 -1.38 6.87 -6.97
CA TYR A 33 -1.02 6.53 -8.35
C TYR A 33 0.44 6.14 -8.47
N VAL A 34 0.74 5.27 -9.43
CA VAL A 34 2.09 4.79 -9.72
C VAL A 34 2.75 5.66 -10.77
N ALA A 35 3.98 6.12 -10.50
CA ALA A 35 4.84 6.80 -11.45
C ALA A 35 6.25 6.17 -11.42
N GLY A 36 6.58 5.37 -12.43
CA GLY A 36 7.84 4.63 -12.48
C GLY A 36 7.95 3.63 -11.33
N ARG A 37 8.83 3.91 -10.36
CA ARG A 37 9.00 3.09 -9.15
C ARG A 37 8.38 3.70 -7.89
N PHE A 38 7.78 4.88 -7.99
CA PHE A 38 7.20 5.59 -6.85
C PHE A 38 5.68 5.51 -6.85
N ILE A 39 5.10 5.54 -5.66
CA ILE A 39 3.66 5.68 -5.47
C ILE A 39 3.41 7.03 -4.79
N HIS A 40 2.62 7.86 -5.43
CA HIS A 40 2.28 9.20 -5.00
C HIS A 40 0.84 9.26 -4.49
N SER A 41 0.55 10.23 -3.63
CA SER A 41 -0.83 10.67 -3.38
C SER A 41 -1.31 11.58 -4.51
N ALA A 42 -2.62 11.72 -4.68
CA ALA A 42 -3.22 12.67 -5.62
C ALA A 42 -2.95 14.16 -5.32
N ASP A 43 -2.31 14.51 -4.20
CA ASP A 43 -1.81 15.86 -3.94
C ASP A 43 -0.58 16.14 -4.84
N PRO A 44 -0.68 17.06 -5.83
CA PRO A 44 0.40 17.31 -6.79
C PRO A 44 1.69 17.86 -6.17
N GLY A 45 1.61 18.48 -5.00
CA GLY A 45 2.77 19.05 -4.29
C GLY A 45 3.42 18.09 -3.31
N ALA A 46 2.77 16.96 -3.03
CA ALA A 46 3.25 16.02 -2.02
C ALA A 46 4.40 15.15 -2.56
N PRO A 47 5.43 14.88 -1.74
CA PRO A 47 6.46 13.93 -2.10
C PRO A 47 5.87 12.50 -2.17
N PRO A 48 6.54 11.55 -2.86
CA PRO A 48 6.05 10.18 -2.99
C PRO A 48 5.91 9.50 -1.61
N LEU A 49 4.90 8.65 -1.44
CA LEU A 49 4.62 7.99 -0.17
C LEU A 49 5.25 6.60 -0.07
N TYR A 50 5.42 5.94 -1.22
CA TYR A 50 6.09 4.63 -1.29
C TYR A 50 7.06 4.58 -2.46
N GLU A 51 8.00 3.66 -2.35
CA GLU A 51 9.01 3.38 -3.36
C GLU A 51 9.19 1.88 -3.52
N LEU A 52 9.27 1.42 -4.76
CA LEU A 52 9.59 0.06 -5.13
C LEU A 52 11.06 -0.02 -5.58
N SER A 53 11.69 -1.18 -5.39
CA SER A 53 13.04 -1.42 -5.94
C SER A 53 13.06 -1.44 -7.47
N HIS A 54 11.91 -1.72 -8.11
CA HIS A 54 11.76 -1.79 -9.56
C HIS A 54 10.68 -0.82 -10.03
N SER A 55 10.85 -0.31 -11.25
CA SER A 55 9.79 0.43 -11.93
C SER A 55 8.65 -0.53 -12.28
N VAL A 56 7.43 -0.18 -11.88
CA VAL A 56 6.25 -1.07 -11.98
C VAL A 56 5.99 -1.48 -13.42
N GLY A 57 6.07 -0.56 -14.38
CA GLY A 57 5.85 -0.85 -15.81
C GLY A 57 6.88 -1.80 -16.44
N PHE A 58 7.99 -2.10 -15.75
CA PHE A 58 9.04 -2.99 -16.24
C PHE A 58 9.11 -4.31 -15.46
N LEU A 59 8.18 -4.56 -14.53
CA LEU A 59 8.12 -5.82 -13.81
C LEU A 59 7.85 -6.99 -14.76
N LYS A 60 8.60 -8.07 -14.58
CA LYS A 60 8.60 -9.26 -15.43
C LYS A 60 8.33 -10.53 -14.63
N ASP A 61 8.02 -11.63 -15.31
CA ASP A 61 7.94 -12.96 -14.69
C ASP A 61 9.31 -13.43 -14.16
N SER A 62 10.40 -12.97 -14.78
CA SER A 62 11.76 -13.31 -14.34
C SER A 62 12.16 -12.70 -13.01
N ASP A 63 11.49 -11.61 -12.60
CA ASP A 63 11.76 -10.95 -11.33
C ASP A 63 11.38 -11.88 -10.18
N ARG A 64 12.17 -11.89 -9.11
CA ARG A 64 11.98 -12.82 -7.98
C ARG A 64 11.73 -12.12 -6.66
N ASN A 65 12.17 -10.87 -6.55
CA ASN A 65 11.99 -10.03 -5.37
C ASN A 65 11.76 -8.57 -5.81
N VAL A 66 10.72 -7.95 -5.28
CA VAL A 66 10.46 -6.51 -5.39
C VAL A 66 10.28 -5.95 -3.98
N ARG A 67 11.20 -5.10 -3.55
CA ARG A 67 11.12 -4.42 -2.26
C ARG A 67 10.12 -3.30 -2.32
N ILE A 68 9.33 -3.12 -1.26
CA ILE A 68 8.51 -1.94 -1.03
C ILE A 68 8.98 -1.23 0.23
N GLU A 69 9.24 0.08 0.08
CA GLU A 69 9.63 0.97 1.15
C GLU A 69 8.58 2.08 1.30
N ARG A 70 8.15 2.34 2.54
CA ARG A 70 7.39 3.53 2.89
C ARG A 70 8.35 4.70 3.10
N LEU A 71 8.02 5.85 2.54
CA LEU A 71 8.80 7.07 2.68
C LEU A 71 8.21 7.92 3.81
N GLU A 72 8.95 8.03 4.91
CA GLU A 72 8.55 8.82 6.08
C GLU A 72 9.30 10.15 6.06
N TYR A 73 8.55 11.24 6.00
CA TYR A 73 9.12 12.59 5.96
C TYR A 73 9.13 13.24 7.33
N SER A 74 10.23 13.92 7.65
CA SER A 74 10.40 14.70 8.87
C SER A 74 11.08 16.02 8.54
N ILE A 75 10.65 17.11 9.17
CA ILE A 75 11.33 18.39 9.05
C ILE A 75 12.46 18.39 10.06
N LYS A 76 13.70 18.43 9.57
CA LYS A 76 14.91 18.58 10.40
C LYS A 76 15.43 20.00 10.24
N ARG A 77 15.81 20.64 11.34
CA ARG A 77 16.54 21.92 11.30
C ARG A 77 18.03 21.62 11.31
N ARG A 78 18.74 22.02 10.25
CA ARG A 78 20.20 22.01 10.19
C ARG A 78 20.64 23.45 9.93
N ASP A 79 21.52 23.98 10.78
CA ASP A 79 22.06 25.34 10.69
C ASP A 79 20.96 26.43 10.63
N GLY A 80 19.87 26.24 11.38
CA GLY A 80 18.73 27.17 11.41
C GLY A 80 17.76 27.06 10.22
N VAL A 81 18.10 26.29 9.18
CA VAL A 81 17.24 26.09 8.00
C VAL A 81 16.43 24.81 8.13
N ALA A 82 15.11 24.90 7.89
CA ALA A 82 14.23 23.74 7.84
C ALA A 82 14.47 22.94 6.54
N GLN A 83 14.83 21.67 6.68
CA GLN A 83 15.06 20.75 5.57
C GLN A 83 14.15 19.54 5.71
N LEU A 84 13.50 19.16 4.61
CA LEU A 84 12.70 17.95 4.55
C LEU A 84 13.62 16.73 4.43
N ALA A 85 13.62 15.86 5.44
CA ALA A 85 14.38 14.63 5.46
C ALA A 85 13.46 13.43 5.25
N ALA A 86 13.78 12.60 4.26
CA ALA A 86 13.09 11.35 3.99
C ALA A 86 13.82 10.17 4.66
N ARG A 87 13.07 9.35 5.41
CA ARG A 87 13.52 8.06 5.93
C ARG A 87 12.80 6.97 5.16
N LYS A 88 13.57 6.07 4.55
CA LYS A 88 13.00 4.87 3.94
C LYS A 88 12.76 3.81 5.00
N ARG A 89 11.58 3.22 4.94
CA ARG A 89 11.18 2.14 5.81
C ARG A 89 10.76 0.94 4.97
N HIS A 90 11.59 -0.09 4.96
CA HIS A 90 11.25 -1.34 4.31
C HIS A 90 10.06 -2.00 5.01
N ILE A 91 8.97 -2.23 4.27
CA ILE A 91 7.74 -2.85 4.78
C ILE A 91 7.60 -4.31 4.33
N TYR A 92 7.80 -4.57 3.03
CA TYR A 92 7.58 -5.88 2.44
C TYR A 92 8.59 -6.18 1.33
N ASP A 93 8.99 -7.45 1.25
CA ASP A 93 9.57 -8.04 0.05
C ASP A 93 8.47 -8.82 -0.68
N LEU A 94 8.07 -8.35 -1.88
CA LEU A 94 7.19 -9.11 -2.76
C LEU A 94 8.02 -10.17 -3.48
N LYS A 95 7.57 -11.42 -3.47
CA LYS A 95 8.31 -12.56 -4.00
C LYS A 95 7.51 -13.33 -5.04
N HIS A 96 8.23 -13.83 -6.04
CA HIS A 96 7.71 -14.68 -7.11
C HIS A 96 8.72 -15.80 -7.47
N PRO A 97 8.76 -16.91 -6.72
CA PRO A 97 9.78 -17.96 -6.91
C PRO A 97 9.56 -18.80 -8.19
N THR A 98 10.65 -19.25 -8.84
CA THR A 98 10.60 -20.25 -9.93
C THR A 98 10.32 -21.65 -9.40
N GLY A 99 9.27 -22.30 -9.90
CA GLY A 99 9.21 -23.77 -9.99
C GLY A 99 8.87 -24.57 -8.71
N VAL A 100 7.65 -25.12 -8.71
CA VAL A 100 7.26 -26.48 -8.28
C VAL A 100 7.85 -27.07 -6.98
N THR A 101 7.68 -26.39 -5.85
CA THR A 101 7.32 -27.10 -4.61
C THR A 101 5.86 -26.79 -4.24
N GLY A 102 4.99 -26.85 -5.26
CA GLY A 102 3.61 -26.33 -5.23
C GLY A 102 3.54 -24.84 -4.87
N PRO A 103 2.38 -24.16 -4.97
CA PRO A 103 2.21 -22.97 -4.19
C PRO A 103 1.72 -23.35 -2.79
N THR A 104 2.38 -22.80 -1.79
CA THR A 104 1.56 -21.98 -0.91
C THR A 104 1.00 -20.79 -1.70
N PHE A 105 1.84 -19.99 -2.38
CA PHE A 105 1.38 -18.89 -3.23
C PHE A 105 2.39 -18.57 -4.34
N ALA A 106 1.90 -18.31 -5.57
CA ALA A 106 2.75 -17.97 -6.72
C ALA A 106 3.37 -16.57 -6.61
N TYR A 107 2.62 -15.63 -6.02
CA TYR A 107 3.10 -14.32 -5.58
C TYR A 107 2.76 -14.18 -4.10
N HIS A 108 3.71 -13.74 -3.29
CA HIS A 108 3.50 -13.49 -1.87
C HIS A 108 4.34 -12.33 -1.39
N ALA A 109 4.00 -11.80 -0.22
CA ALA A 109 4.76 -10.75 0.43
C ALA A 109 5.25 -11.26 1.78
N GLU A 110 6.54 -11.06 2.05
CA GLU A 110 7.15 -11.31 3.35
C GLU A 110 7.39 -9.99 4.07
N PRO A 111 6.95 -9.85 5.33
CA PRO A 111 7.19 -8.65 6.10
C PRO A 111 8.65 -8.59 6.52
N THR A 112 9.26 -7.41 6.43
CA THR A 112 10.65 -7.20 6.85
C THR A 112 10.76 -6.28 8.06
N SER A 113 9.67 -5.57 8.38
CA SER A 113 9.54 -4.74 9.57
C SER A 113 8.76 -5.46 10.66
N ARG A 114 9.15 -5.27 11.93
CA ARG A 114 8.39 -5.74 13.10
C ARG A 114 6.96 -5.18 13.18
N GLN A 115 6.64 -4.13 12.42
CA GLN A 115 5.27 -3.56 12.39
C GLN A 115 4.49 -3.91 11.11
N SER A 116 5.05 -4.76 10.24
CA SER A 116 4.30 -5.41 9.15
C SER A 116 3.92 -6.80 9.67
N PRO A 117 2.70 -6.99 10.19
CA PRO A 117 2.42 -8.05 11.17
C PRO A 117 2.32 -9.46 10.58
N TYR A 118 2.13 -9.58 9.27
CA TYR A 118 1.94 -10.88 8.64
C TYR A 118 2.41 -10.91 7.19
N ALA A 119 2.89 -12.08 6.78
CA ALA A 119 3.03 -12.43 5.39
C ALA A 119 1.64 -12.61 4.77
N PHE A 120 1.56 -12.46 3.45
CA PHE A 120 0.34 -12.75 2.72
C PHE A 120 0.66 -13.28 1.33
N GLY A 121 -0.32 -13.93 0.73
CA GLY A 121 -0.21 -14.51 -0.60
C GLY A 121 -1.33 -14.09 -1.52
N LEU A 122 -1.04 -14.08 -2.81
CA LEU A 122 -1.99 -13.80 -3.87
C LEU A 122 -2.54 -15.11 -4.45
N GLU A 123 -3.85 -15.25 -4.44
CA GLU A 123 -4.57 -16.34 -5.09
C GLU A 123 -5.51 -15.79 -6.17
N THR A 124 -5.55 -16.43 -7.33
CA THR A 124 -6.45 -16.04 -8.42
C THR A 124 -7.64 -16.98 -8.44
N PHE A 125 -8.86 -16.44 -8.64
CA PHE A 125 -10.08 -17.25 -8.75
C PHE A 125 -11.01 -16.69 -9.84
N ARG A 126 -12.05 -17.46 -10.19
CA ARG A 126 -13.13 -16.99 -11.09
C ARG A 126 -14.34 -16.62 -10.25
N PRO A 127 -14.75 -15.33 -10.21
CA PRO A 127 -15.85 -14.88 -9.35
C PRO A 127 -17.23 -15.30 -9.84
N ARG A 128 -17.38 -15.58 -11.14
CA ARG A 128 -18.62 -16.10 -11.73
C ARG A 128 -18.33 -17.36 -12.54
N ARG A 129 -19.21 -18.35 -12.45
CA ARG A 129 -19.15 -19.55 -13.31
C ARG A 129 -19.19 -19.09 -14.77
N LEU A 130 -18.30 -19.64 -15.60
CA LEU A 130 -18.15 -19.33 -17.04
C LEU A 130 -17.60 -17.92 -17.39
N SER A 131 -17.21 -17.09 -16.42
CA SER A 131 -16.54 -15.81 -16.71
C SER A 131 -15.06 -15.99 -17.04
N SER A 132 -14.57 -15.27 -18.04
CA SER A 132 -13.14 -15.12 -18.33
C SER A 132 -12.44 -14.17 -17.36
N ALA A 133 -13.19 -13.26 -16.73
CA ALA A 133 -12.66 -12.27 -15.79
C ALA A 133 -12.18 -12.97 -14.50
N LYS A 134 -10.95 -12.67 -14.09
CA LYS A 134 -10.30 -13.25 -12.92
C LYS A 134 -10.38 -12.28 -11.74
N GLY A 135 -10.75 -12.78 -10.57
CA GLY A 135 -10.62 -12.08 -9.30
C GLY A 135 -9.36 -12.53 -8.55
N TYR A 136 -8.99 -11.76 -7.54
CA TYR A 136 -7.82 -12.03 -6.70
C TYR A 136 -8.21 -12.03 -5.23
N ARG A 137 -7.65 -12.95 -4.46
CA ARG A 137 -7.72 -12.97 -2.99
C ARG A 137 -6.33 -12.77 -2.43
N ILE A 138 -6.26 -11.89 -1.44
CA ILE A 138 -5.08 -11.66 -0.62
C ILE A 138 -5.31 -12.43 0.66
N LEU A 139 -4.55 -13.49 0.85
CA LEU A 139 -4.70 -14.40 1.98
C LEU A 139 -3.56 -14.17 2.95
N ARG A 140 -3.87 -13.93 4.21
CA ARG A 140 -2.87 -13.95 5.28
C ARG A 140 -2.14 -15.29 5.24
N ALA A 141 -0.84 -15.25 5.49
CA ALA A 141 0.02 -16.40 5.44
C ALA A 141 0.89 -16.51 6.70
N THR A 142 1.12 -17.74 7.16
CA THR A 142 2.03 -18.05 8.28
C THR A 142 2.99 -19.14 7.85
N HIS A 143 4.25 -19.11 8.29
CA HIS A 143 5.17 -20.22 8.06
C HIS A 143 4.74 -21.44 8.88
N ALA A 144 4.60 -22.58 8.22
CA ALA A 144 4.56 -23.89 8.85
C ALA A 144 5.96 -24.32 9.30
N LEU A 145 6.01 -25.45 10.00
CA LEU A 145 7.26 -26.04 10.51
C LEU A 145 8.27 -26.36 9.39
N ASP A 146 7.78 -26.70 8.19
CA ASP A 146 8.57 -26.93 6.98
C ASP A 146 8.95 -25.64 6.23
N ARG A 147 8.74 -24.47 6.86
CA ARG A 147 8.96 -23.12 6.32
C ARG A 147 8.08 -22.74 5.13
N ARG A 148 7.18 -23.62 4.67
CA ARG A 148 6.19 -23.24 3.66
C ARG A 148 5.21 -22.26 4.27
N LEU A 149 4.78 -21.29 3.49
CA LEU A 149 3.66 -20.46 3.91
C LEU A 149 2.41 -21.36 4.01
N VAL A 150 1.41 -20.98 4.79
CA VAL A 150 0.11 -21.66 4.86
C VAL A 150 -0.99 -20.62 4.80
N ARG A 151 -2.02 -20.90 3.99
CA ARG A 151 -3.21 -20.05 3.85
C ARG A 151 -3.92 -19.90 5.20
N ARG A 152 -4.27 -18.68 5.56
CA ARG A 152 -5.11 -18.34 6.70
C ARG A 152 -6.32 -17.55 6.21
N ASP A 153 -6.61 -16.44 6.86
CA ASP A 153 -7.78 -15.61 6.61
C ASP A 153 -7.61 -14.77 5.35
N VAL A 154 -8.74 -14.43 4.71
CA VAL A 154 -8.75 -13.43 3.65
C VAL A 154 -8.51 -12.07 4.28
N LEU A 155 -7.56 -11.31 3.72
CA LEU A 155 -7.31 -9.92 4.08
C LEU A 155 -8.09 -9.00 3.16
N PHE A 156 -8.00 -9.25 1.84
CA PHE A 156 -8.66 -8.46 0.82
C PHE A 156 -9.12 -9.33 -0.35
N SER A 157 -10.15 -8.88 -1.05
CA SER A 157 -10.56 -9.43 -2.34
C SER A 157 -10.60 -8.33 -3.40
N ALA A 158 -9.97 -8.56 -4.55
CA ALA A 158 -10.05 -7.67 -5.70
C ALA A 158 -10.88 -8.34 -6.81
N LEU A 159 -12.03 -7.74 -7.12
CA LEU A 159 -13.00 -8.27 -8.08
C LEU A 159 -13.06 -7.40 -9.33
N PRO A 160 -12.99 -7.99 -10.54
CA PRO A 160 -13.19 -7.23 -11.75
C PRO A 160 -14.64 -6.78 -11.86
N VAL A 161 -14.85 -5.53 -12.27
CA VAL A 161 -16.19 -4.99 -12.54
C VAL A 161 -16.39 -4.79 -14.03
N LYS A 162 -17.65 -4.69 -14.46
CA LYS A 162 -18.03 -4.47 -15.86
C LYS A 162 -18.01 -2.99 -16.27
N ASP A 163 -17.47 -2.14 -15.40
CA ASP A 163 -17.38 -0.70 -15.63
C ASP A 163 -16.10 -0.40 -16.42
N ASN A 164 -16.19 0.45 -17.45
CA ASN A 164 -15.01 0.82 -18.25
C ASN A 164 -14.01 1.69 -17.49
N SER A 165 -14.44 2.34 -16.41
CA SER A 165 -13.62 3.25 -15.60
C SER A 165 -12.93 2.56 -14.43
N VAL A 166 -13.44 1.41 -13.97
CA VAL A 166 -12.94 0.67 -12.80
C VAL A 166 -12.48 -0.72 -13.22
N ARG A 167 -11.19 -1.01 -13.00
CA ARG A 167 -10.63 -2.34 -13.28
C ARG A 167 -10.98 -3.34 -12.19
N PHE A 168 -10.79 -2.95 -10.93
CA PHE A 168 -11.05 -3.82 -9.79
C PHE A 168 -11.68 -3.06 -8.63
N GLU A 169 -12.66 -3.66 -7.98
CA GLU A 169 -13.13 -3.25 -6.67
C GLU A 169 -12.44 -4.09 -5.59
N TRP A 170 -11.87 -3.42 -4.60
CA TRP A 170 -11.15 -4.02 -3.49
C TRP A 170 -12.01 -3.96 -2.22
N SER A 171 -12.28 -5.13 -1.65
CA SER A 171 -13.01 -5.27 -0.39
C SER A 171 -12.12 -5.87 0.70
N ASP A 172 -12.46 -5.59 1.97
CA ASP A 172 -11.85 -6.23 3.14
C ASP A 172 -12.36 -7.67 3.37
N ALA A 173 -12.02 -8.24 4.54
CA ALA A 173 -12.38 -9.61 4.92
C ALA A 173 -13.90 -9.79 5.11
N GLU A 174 -14.57 -8.72 5.54
CA GLU A 174 -16.02 -8.63 5.75
C GLU A 174 -16.79 -8.35 4.45
N GLY A 175 -16.08 -8.08 3.35
CA GLY A 175 -16.65 -7.77 2.05
C GLY A 175 -17.03 -6.30 1.86
N GLN A 176 -16.70 -5.43 2.82
CA GLN A 176 -16.89 -3.99 2.70
C GLN A 176 -15.93 -3.43 1.66
N LEU A 177 -16.43 -2.56 0.79
CA LEU A 177 -15.60 -1.93 -0.22
C LEU A 177 -14.66 -0.90 0.40
N ILE A 178 -13.35 -1.06 0.18
CA ILE A 178 -12.32 -0.20 0.74
C ILE A 178 -11.54 0.60 -0.30
N ALA A 179 -11.46 0.13 -1.55
CA ALA A 179 -10.76 0.82 -2.62
C ALA A 179 -11.25 0.43 -4.01
N ARG A 180 -10.93 1.25 -5.00
CA ARG A 180 -11.13 0.98 -6.43
C ARG A 180 -9.85 1.18 -7.19
N GLU A 181 -9.53 0.23 -8.05
CA GLU A 181 -8.45 0.35 -8.99
C GLU A 181 -8.98 0.86 -10.33
N VAL A 182 -8.40 1.96 -10.80
CA VAL A 182 -8.80 2.66 -12.02
C VAL A 182 -7.58 2.89 -12.92
N ASP A 183 -7.82 3.27 -14.16
CA ASP A 183 -6.80 3.80 -15.07
C ASP A 183 -7.17 5.25 -15.37
N VAL A 184 -6.31 6.19 -14.97
CA VAL A 184 -6.53 7.63 -15.19
C VAL A 184 -5.30 8.14 -15.92
N ASP A 185 -5.49 8.66 -17.12
CA ASP A 185 -4.42 9.21 -17.97
C ASP A 185 -3.25 8.24 -18.22
N GLY A 186 -3.54 6.93 -18.30
CA GLY A 186 -2.52 5.88 -18.47
C GLY A 186 -1.76 5.52 -17.19
N LEU A 187 -2.13 6.09 -16.05
CA LEU A 187 -1.54 5.81 -14.74
C LEU A 187 -2.39 4.81 -13.96
N MET A 188 -1.72 3.80 -13.43
CA MET A 188 -2.33 2.84 -12.52
C MET A 188 -2.64 3.54 -11.19
N THR A 189 -3.92 3.61 -10.86
CA THR A 189 -4.42 4.41 -9.73
C THR A 189 -5.29 3.57 -8.82
N LEU A 190 -5.08 3.69 -7.51
CA LEU A 190 -5.87 3.07 -6.45
C LEU A 190 -6.54 4.15 -5.62
N VAL A 191 -7.86 4.28 -5.75
CA VAL A 191 -8.70 5.19 -4.98
C VAL A 191 -9.12 4.48 -3.70
N VAL A 192 -8.45 4.75 -2.57
CA VAL A 192 -8.82 4.20 -1.26
C VAL A 192 -9.90 5.06 -0.64
N SER A 193 -11.09 4.49 -0.44
CA SER A 193 -12.27 5.18 0.09
C SER A 193 -12.48 4.96 1.59
N ALA A 194 -11.86 3.93 2.18
CA ALA A 194 -11.98 3.65 3.60
C ALA A 194 -10.90 4.35 4.43
N MET A 195 -11.26 4.77 5.65
CA MET A 195 -10.29 5.11 6.69
C MET A 195 -9.61 3.83 7.16
N MET A 196 -8.29 3.83 7.28
CA MET A 196 -7.54 2.63 7.68
C MET A 196 -6.24 2.98 8.40
N GLY A 197 -5.84 2.11 9.33
CA GLY A 197 -4.56 2.25 10.02
C GLY A 197 -3.38 2.08 9.08
N ALA A 198 -2.22 2.63 9.48
CA ALA A 198 -1.00 2.60 8.68
C ALA A 198 -0.60 1.20 8.22
N VAL A 199 -0.71 0.22 9.12
CA VAL A 199 -0.41 -1.17 8.82
C VAL A 199 -1.32 -1.73 7.74
N GLN A 200 -2.63 -1.54 7.86
CA GLN A 200 -3.60 -2.04 6.89
C GLN A 200 -3.39 -1.40 5.52
N ARG A 201 -3.07 -0.11 5.47
CA ARG A 201 -2.71 0.60 4.24
C ARG A 201 -1.45 0.02 3.60
N ASP A 202 -0.40 -0.22 4.38
CA ASP A 202 0.85 -0.78 3.87
C ASP A 202 0.63 -2.19 3.29
N VAL A 203 -0.22 -3.01 3.91
CA VAL A 203 -0.64 -4.31 3.38
C VAL A 203 -1.44 -4.13 2.08
N LEU A 204 -2.41 -3.20 2.04
CA LEU A 204 -3.23 -2.95 0.85
C LEU A 204 -2.38 -2.49 -0.34
N ILE A 205 -1.45 -1.56 -0.13
CA ILE A 205 -0.53 -1.09 -1.18
C ILE A 205 0.36 -2.22 -1.68
N SER A 206 0.90 -3.03 -0.76
CA SER A 206 1.74 -4.18 -1.12
C SER A 206 0.95 -5.26 -1.87
N ALA A 207 -0.31 -5.46 -1.50
CA ALA A 207 -1.22 -6.37 -2.17
C ALA A 207 -1.60 -5.88 -3.57
N TRP A 208 -1.87 -4.58 -3.72
CA TRP A 208 -2.10 -3.96 -5.02
C TRP A 208 -0.89 -4.16 -5.94
N MET A 209 0.32 -3.84 -5.48
CA MET A 209 1.54 -4.04 -6.27
C MET A 209 1.78 -5.51 -6.63
N SER A 210 1.49 -6.44 -5.73
CA SER A 210 1.57 -7.89 -6.02
C SER A 210 0.60 -8.31 -7.13
N ARG A 211 -0.64 -7.78 -7.10
CA ARG A 211 -1.66 -8.05 -8.13
C ARG A 211 -1.24 -7.49 -9.49
N VAL A 212 -0.76 -6.24 -9.50
CA VAL A 212 -0.24 -5.56 -10.70
C VAL A 212 0.90 -6.36 -11.31
N TRP A 213 1.87 -6.77 -10.50
CA TRP A 213 2.99 -7.58 -10.96
C TRP A 213 2.52 -8.92 -11.59
N ALA A 214 1.61 -9.63 -10.93
CA ALA A 214 1.04 -10.88 -11.42
C ALA A 214 0.21 -10.75 -12.71
N GLU A 215 -0.20 -9.53 -13.06
CA GLU A 215 -0.84 -9.23 -14.33
C GLU A 215 0.18 -8.88 -15.41
N LEU A 216 1.14 -8.00 -15.11
CA LEU A 216 2.18 -7.58 -16.04
C LEU A 216 3.07 -8.76 -16.48
N ALA A 217 3.43 -9.64 -15.54
CA ALA A 217 4.22 -10.84 -15.82
C ALA A 217 3.54 -11.80 -16.82
N LYS A 218 2.21 -11.75 -16.99
CA LYS A 218 1.47 -12.60 -17.94
C LYS A 218 1.34 -11.98 -19.34
N ARG A 219 1.65 -10.70 -19.49
CA ARG A 219 1.51 -9.96 -20.76
C ARG A 219 2.80 -9.96 -21.59
N GLN A 220 3.89 -10.49 -21.02
CA GLN A 220 5.21 -10.62 -21.63
C GLN A 220 5.43 -12.06 -22.07
#